data_AF-A0A1X1TEE9-F1
#
_entry.id   AF-A0A1X1TEE9-F1
#
_cell.length_a   1.000
_cell.length_b   1.000
_cell.length_c   1.000
_cell.angle_alpha   90.00
_cell.angle_beta   90.00
_cell.angle_gamma   90.00
#
_symmetry.space_group_name_H-M   'P 1'
#
loop_
_entity.id
_entity.type
_entity.pdbx_description
1 polymer ?
#
loop_
_entity_poly.entity_id
_entity_poly.type
_entity_poly.pdbx_seq_one_letter_code
_entity_poly.pdbx_strand_id
1 'polypeptide(L)'
;MTSLWLAGRAEPALPPNPLDETNRSADVVVVGAGLTGLITAVLLARAGRDVMVLEAFRPGAGATGNTTAKISLLQGTKMSKIVGKHGAGIARKYVEGNLEGQEWLIHRCEAHGISVQREDAFTFAQSEKGLPGARAELEACQAAGLGAEWVDHADVPFAFKGGVRLADQAQFDPMPLLDSLIVELDERGGRLAQGARVQRVSGTDDGLTLHVRTSEGHEFDVDSRQCVLTTGIPILDRGGFFARLKPSRSYCMAYKVPGTITRGMYLSTDSPTRSVRYAPTPDGDRLIVGGAGHPVGREKHPSSSVQELDSWAKQHYPGAMQTNYWSAQDYTPVDELPYVGPILPGQDKIYVATGFDKWGMTNGTAAALALAGSILGGRMDWADAFASWSPHELSGIPKAVQANVEVGINLAKGWITPVTRIVNHTPDSGGVVSGPPWALEARSVVDGVERRLSPVCPHLGGIVNWNDSDESWECPLHGSRFAPDGTLLEGPATRDLTRYL
;
A
#
# COMPACT_ATOMS: atom_id res chain seq x y z
N MET A 1 -12.93 -12.47 -3.46
CA MET A 1 -13.09 -11.88 -4.81
C MET A 1 -11.79 -11.19 -5.21
N THR A 2 -11.50 -11.13 -6.50
CA THR A 2 -10.21 -10.65 -7.06
C THR A 2 -10.35 -9.24 -7.61
N SER A 3 -9.30 -8.41 -7.47
CA SER A 3 -9.26 -7.06 -8.04
C SER A 3 -9.47 -7.07 -9.55
N LEU A 4 -9.90 -5.93 -10.10
CA LEU A 4 -10.10 -5.76 -11.54
C LEU A 4 -8.84 -6.13 -12.35
N TRP A 5 -7.67 -5.75 -11.84
CA TRP A 5 -6.39 -5.93 -12.52
C TRP A 5 -5.92 -7.38 -12.50
N LEU A 6 -6.19 -8.10 -11.42
CA LEU A 6 -5.70 -9.47 -11.23
C LEU A 6 -6.68 -10.52 -11.77
N ALA A 7 -7.93 -10.13 -12.04
CA ALA A 7 -8.95 -11.03 -12.55
C ALA A 7 -8.65 -11.47 -13.99
N GLY A 8 -8.66 -12.78 -14.25
CA GLY A 8 -8.50 -13.34 -15.60
C GLY A 8 -7.10 -13.19 -16.21
N ARG A 9 -6.12 -12.69 -15.44
CA ARG A 9 -4.72 -12.65 -15.90
C ARG A 9 -4.14 -14.06 -15.90
N ALA A 10 -3.59 -14.45 -17.05
CA ALA A 10 -2.71 -15.61 -17.12
C ALA A 10 -1.45 -15.34 -16.28
N GLU A 11 -1.00 -16.34 -15.54
CA GLU A 11 0.29 -16.24 -14.88
C GLU A 11 1.38 -16.27 -15.96
N PRO A 12 2.29 -15.28 -15.99
CA PRO A 12 3.43 -15.34 -16.89
C PRO A 12 4.22 -16.62 -16.61
N ALA A 13 4.69 -17.28 -17.66
CA ALA A 13 5.70 -18.31 -17.49
C ALA A 13 6.96 -17.63 -16.93
N LEU A 14 7.25 -17.86 -15.65
CA LEU A 14 8.45 -17.34 -15.04
C LEU A 14 9.66 -18.20 -15.42
N PRO A 15 10.87 -17.60 -15.47
CA PRO A 15 12.08 -18.40 -15.51
C PRO A 15 12.11 -19.39 -14.33
N PRO A 16 12.82 -20.54 -14.46
CA PRO A 16 12.98 -21.50 -13.38
C PRO A 16 13.42 -20.80 -12.09
N ASN A 17 12.95 -21.28 -10.94
CA ASN A 17 13.26 -20.68 -9.64
C ASN A 17 14.77 -20.38 -9.53
N PRO A 18 15.18 -19.09 -9.46
CA PRO A 18 16.59 -18.73 -9.55
C PRO A 18 17.38 -19.10 -8.28
N LEU A 19 16.72 -19.67 -7.26
CA LEU A 19 17.27 -19.98 -5.94
C LEU A 19 17.89 -21.39 -5.83
N ASP A 20 18.59 -21.83 -6.87
CA ASP A 20 19.50 -22.97 -6.73
C ASP A 20 20.61 -22.66 -5.71
N GLU A 21 21.22 -23.67 -5.10
CA GLU A 21 22.22 -23.46 -4.03
C GLU A 21 23.44 -22.65 -4.50
N THR A 22 23.76 -22.66 -5.80
CA THR A 22 24.90 -21.95 -6.37
C THR A 22 24.65 -20.48 -6.66
N ASN A 23 23.39 -20.02 -6.58
CA ASN A 23 22.95 -18.72 -7.08
C ASN A 23 22.32 -17.82 -5.99
N ARG A 24 22.53 -18.13 -4.70
CA ARG A 24 21.95 -17.42 -3.54
C ARG A 24 22.79 -16.21 -3.06
N SER A 25 23.30 -15.42 -3.99
CA SER A 25 23.94 -14.14 -3.67
C SER A 25 23.74 -13.09 -4.76
N ALA A 26 23.69 -11.82 -4.35
CA ALA A 26 23.60 -10.68 -5.24
C ALA A 26 24.29 -9.45 -4.63
N ASP A 27 24.69 -8.45 -5.43
CA ASP A 27 25.16 -7.18 -4.86
C ASP A 27 24.05 -6.49 -4.09
N VAL A 28 22.85 -6.42 -4.70
CA VAL A 28 21.67 -5.79 -4.10
C VAL A 28 20.50 -6.76 -4.10
N VAL A 29 19.95 -7.01 -2.91
CA VAL A 29 18.67 -7.73 -2.78
C VAL A 29 17.53 -6.73 -2.55
N VAL A 30 16.52 -6.78 -3.40
CA VAL A 30 15.29 -5.99 -3.26
C VAL A 30 14.18 -6.89 -2.70
N VAL A 31 13.58 -6.51 -1.59
CA VAL A 31 12.53 -7.29 -0.92
C VAL A 31 11.17 -6.68 -1.25
N GLY A 32 10.35 -7.44 -1.99
CA GLY A 32 9.03 -7.07 -2.47
C GLY A 32 9.02 -6.71 -3.97
N ALA A 33 8.25 -7.44 -4.77
CA ALA A 33 8.07 -7.21 -6.20
C ALA A 33 6.79 -6.41 -6.52
N GLY A 34 6.55 -5.35 -5.76
CA GLY A 34 5.60 -4.30 -6.12
C GLY A 34 6.24 -3.30 -7.11
N LEU A 35 5.47 -2.27 -7.49
CA LEU A 35 5.91 -1.23 -8.43
C LEU A 35 7.27 -0.62 -8.04
N THR A 36 7.41 -0.14 -6.80
CA THR A 36 8.65 0.48 -6.30
C THR A 36 9.84 -0.48 -6.35
N GLY A 37 9.66 -1.72 -5.91
CA GLY A 37 10.72 -2.72 -5.87
C GLY A 37 11.22 -3.09 -7.26
N LEU A 38 10.30 -3.35 -8.20
CA LEU A 38 10.67 -3.71 -9.57
C LEU A 38 11.31 -2.55 -10.33
N ILE A 39 10.83 -1.32 -10.18
CA ILE A 39 11.49 -0.14 -10.77
C ILE A 39 12.90 0.01 -10.20
N THR A 40 13.07 -0.10 -8.88
CA THR A 40 14.38 -0.01 -8.23
C THR A 40 15.32 -1.09 -8.78
N ALA A 41 14.86 -2.34 -8.86
CA ALA A 41 15.64 -3.46 -9.34
C ALA A 41 16.08 -3.27 -10.80
N VAL A 42 15.17 -2.87 -11.69
CA VAL A 42 15.47 -2.62 -13.12
C VAL A 42 16.49 -1.49 -13.28
N LEU A 43 16.34 -0.39 -12.53
CA LEU A 43 17.29 0.73 -12.62
C LEU A 43 18.70 0.35 -12.15
N LEU A 44 18.80 -0.48 -11.10
CA LEU A 44 20.09 -1.00 -10.62
C LEU A 44 20.70 -2.01 -11.61
N ALA A 45 19.90 -2.92 -12.16
CA ALA A 45 20.35 -3.90 -13.15
C ALA A 45 20.81 -3.22 -14.45
N ARG A 46 20.12 -2.15 -14.90
CA ARG A 46 20.57 -1.29 -16.02
C ARG A 46 21.95 -0.69 -15.80
N ALA A 47 22.29 -0.36 -14.56
CA ALA A 47 23.60 0.16 -14.18
C ALA A 47 24.65 -0.96 -14.01
N GLY A 48 24.33 -2.20 -14.36
CA GLY A 48 25.24 -3.35 -14.30
C GLY A 48 25.43 -3.93 -12.89
N ARG A 49 24.55 -3.60 -11.93
CA ARG A 49 24.55 -4.25 -10.61
C ARG A 49 23.97 -5.64 -10.71
N ASP A 50 24.53 -6.56 -9.92
CA ASP A 50 23.90 -7.87 -9.70
C ASP A 50 22.72 -7.74 -8.73
N VAL A 51 21.51 -7.99 -9.22
CA VAL A 51 20.26 -7.74 -8.48
C VAL A 51 19.41 -8.99 -8.35
N MET A 52 18.93 -9.25 -7.14
CA MET A 52 17.92 -10.27 -6.87
C MET A 52 16.70 -9.66 -6.19
N VAL A 53 15.50 -9.95 -6.71
CA VAL A 53 14.23 -9.56 -6.12
C VAL A 53 13.62 -10.77 -5.41
N LEU A 54 13.26 -10.62 -4.14
CA LEU A 54 12.59 -11.65 -3.34
C LEU A 54 11.15 -11.22 -3.04
N GLU A 55 10.17 -11.95 -3.55
CA GLU A 55 8.74 -11.70 -3.38
C GLU A 55 8.08 -12.86 -2.66
N ALA A 56 7.35 -12.57 -1.58
CA ALA A 56 6.76 -13.60 -0.73
C ALA A 56 5.56 -14.32 -1.38
N PHE A 57 4.86 -13.66 -2.30
CA PHE A 57 3.74 -14.20 -3.05
C PHE A 57 4.08 -14.24 -4.54
N ARG A 58 3.41 -13.41 -5.32
CA ARG A 58 3.67 -13.18 -6.74
C ARG A 58 3.82 -11.67 -6.97
N PRO A 59 4.52 -11.24 -8.04
CA PRO A 59 4.67 -9.82 -8.34
C PRO A 59 3.33 -9.09 -8.39
N GLY A 60 3.28 -7.92 -7.74
CA GLY A 60 2.07 -7.10 -7.65
C GLY A 60 0.94 -7.65 -6.76
N ALA A 61 1.12 -8.75 -6.02
CA ALA A 61 0.05 -9.34 -5.20
C ALA A 61 -0.52 -8.41 -4.11
N GLY A 62 0.29 -7.46 -3.62
CA GLY A 62 -0.09 -6.49 -2.60
C GLY A 62 -0.81 -5.25 -3.17
N ALA A 63 -0.46 -4.07 -2.64
CA ALA A 63 -1.11 -2.80 -3.01
C ALA A 63 -1.07 -2.51 -4.52
N THR A 64 0.01 -2.86 -5.24
CA THR A 64 0.14 -2.59 -6.68
C THR A 64 -0.96 -3.26 -7.51
N GLY A 65 -1.29 -4.52 -7.26
CA GLY A 65 -2.37 -5.24 -7.96
C GLY A 65 -3.75 -5.00 -7.36
N ASN A 66 -3.87 -4.23 -6.27
CA ASN A 66 -5.13 -3.92 -5.59
C ASN A 66 -5.43 -2.41 -5.52
N THR A 67 -4.64 -1.59 -6.21
CA THR A 67 -4.79 -0.14 -6.25
C THR A 67 -6.03 0.29 -7.05
N THR A 68 -6.37 1.59 -7.02
CA THR A 68 -7.17 2.19 -8.08
C THR A 68 -6.31 2.72 -9.23
N ALA A 69 -4.98 2.75 -9.14
CA ALA A 69 -4.03 3.09 -10.22
C ALA A 69 -4.19 4.51 -10.80
N LYS A 70 -4.44 5.49 -9.93
CA LYS A 70 -4.33 6.91 -10.27
C LYS A 70 -2.85 7.33 -10.30
N ILE A 71 -2.41 7.93 -11.39
CA ILE A 71 -1.11 8.60 -11.55
C ILE A 71 -1.38 10.12 -11.47
N SER A 72 -1.48 10.64 -10.25
CA SER A 72 -1.95 12.01 -10.00
C SER A 72 -1.13 12.71 -8.93
N LEU A 73 -0.89 14.01 -9.16
CA LEU A 73 -0.33 14.93 -8.16
C LEU A 73 -1.41 15.59 -7.29
N LEU A 74 -2.67 15.54 -7.70
CA LEU A 74 -3.79 15.90 -6.83
C LEU A 74 -4.22 14.68 -6.02
N GLN A 75 -3.89 14.72 -4.73
CA GLN A 75 -3.82 13.53 -3.87
C GLN A 75 -4.84 13.60 -2.71
N GLY A 76 -6.05 14.07 -2.99
CA GLY A 76 -7.06 14.33 -1.97
C GLY A 76 -6.74 15.62 -1.23
N THR A 77 -6.61 15.56 0.10
CA THR A 77 -6.23 16.70 0.96
C THR A 77 -4.78 16.63 1.44
N LYS A 78 -3.92 16.02 0.63
CA LYS A 78 -2.55 15.70 1.04
C LYS A 78 -1.65 16.93 0.99
N MET A 79 -1.81 17.79 -0.02
CA MET A 79 -0.96 18.95 -0.21
C MET A 79 -1.14 19.95 0.92
N SER A 80 -2.38 20.22 1.34
CA SER A 80 -2.68 21.10 2.48
C SER A 80 -2.08 20.61 3.79
N LYS A 81 -2.05 19.28 4.02
CA LYS A 81 -1.39 18.69 5.19
C LYS A 81 0.13 18.84 5.13
N ILE A 82 0.75 18.60 3.96
CA ILE A 82 2.19 18.74 3.77
C ILE A 82 2.61 20.20 3.93
N VAL A 83 1.94 21.14 3.25
CA VAL A 83 2.21 22.59 3.37
C VAL A 83 2.00 23.06 4.80
N GLY A 84 0.92 22.63 5.47
CA GLY A 84 0.65 23.02 6.86
C GLY A 84 1.70 22.52 7.85
N LYS A 85 2.35 21.38 7.58
CA LYS A 85 3.34 20.77 8.49
C LYS A 85 4.79 21.16 8.17
N HIS A 86 5.14 21.24 6.89
CA HIS A 86 6.54 21.40 6.42
C HIS A 86 6.77 22.69 5.63
N GLY A 87 5.71 23.45 5.36
CA GLY A 87 5.76 24.66 4.54
C GLY A 87 5.85 24.38 3.04
N ALA A 88 5.64 25.44 2.25
CA ALA A 88 5.59 25.36 0.79
C ALA A 88 6.92 24.93 0.14
N GLY A 89 8.07 25.19 0.78
CA GLY A 89 9.38 24.81 0.24
C GLY A 89 9.54 23.30 0.11
N ILE A 90 9.28 22.55 1.18
CA ILE A 90 9.30 21.08 1.16
C ILE A 90 8.16 20.54 0.29
N ALA A 91 6.99 21.19 0.30
CA ALA A 91 5.88 20.79 -0.56
C ALA A 91 6.22 20.87 -2.06
N ARG A 92 6.99 21.89 -2.51
CA ARG A 92 7.46 21.99 -3.89
C ARG A 92 8.37 20.83 -4.27
N LYS A 93 9.30 20.45 -3.40
CA LYS A 93 10.16 19.28 -3.62
C LYS A 93 9.37 17.98 -3.67
N TYR A 94 8.36 17.84 -2.82
CA TYR A 94 7.43 16.72 -2.89
C TYR A 94 6.70 16.67 -4.24
N VAL A 95 6.25 17.83 -4.75
CA VAL A 95 5.64 17.97 -6.09
C VAL A 95 6.64 17.60 -7.19
N GLU A 96 7.86 18.14 -7.16
CA GLU A 96 8.92 17.87 -8.14
C GLU A 96 9.21 16.36 -8.26
N GLY A 97 9.40 15.67 -7.13
CA GLY A 97 9.63 14.23 -7.14
C GLY A 97 8.43 13.43 -7.67
N ASN A 98 7.20 13.81 -7.30
CA ASN A 98 6.00 13.15 -7.82
C ASN A 98 5.77 13.43 -9.32
N LEU A 99 6.14 14.61 -9.81
CA LEU A 99 6.09 14.95 -11.23
C LEU A 99 7.07 14.09 -12.02
N GLU A 100 8.33 14.01 -11.58
CA GLU A 100 9.34 13.17 -12.21
C GLU A 100 8.91 11.68 -12.19
N GLY A 101 8.33 11.22 -11.07
CA GLY A 101 7.76 9.88 -10.97
C GLY A 101 6.57 9.65 -11.92
N GLN A 102 5.66 10.61 -12.07
CA GLN A 102 4.55 10.55 -13.02
C GLN A 102 5.06 10.47 -14.46
N GLU A 103 5.96 11.37 -14.85
CA GLU A 103 6.53 11.44 -16.20
C GLU A 103 7.29 10.16 -16.55
N TRP A 104 8.13 9.67 -15.63
CA TRP A 104 8.83 8.41 -15.82
C TRP A 104 7.87 7.25 -16.10
N LEU A 105 6.79 7.16 -15.31
CA LEU A 105 5.81 6.09 -15.42
C LEU A 105 5.04 6.15 -16.75
N ILE A 106 4.61 7.34 -17.16
CA ILE A 106 3.88 7.55 -18.42
C ILE A 106 4.78 7.24 -19.62
N HIS A 107 5.98 7.83 -19.68
CA HIS A 107 6.94 7.55 -20.75
C HIS A 107 7.30 6.07 -20.84
N ARG A 108 7.41 5.41 -19.68
CA ARG A 108 7.68 3.98 -19.63
C ARG A 108 6.53 3.17 -20.23
N CYS A 109 5.30 3.50 -19.90
CA CYS A 109 4.13 2.85 -20.48
C CYS A 109 4.06 3.07 -22.00
N GLU A 110 4.24 4.30 -22.47
CA GLU A 110 4.23 4.64 -23.89
C GLU A 110 5.30 3.89 -24.69
N ALA A 111 6.53 3.84 -24.16
CA ALA A 111 7.65 3.13 -24.79
C ALA A 111 7.42 1.60 -24.91
N HIS A 112 6.50 1.04 -24.10
CA HIS A 112 6.15 -0.38 -24.10
C HIS A 112 4.76 -0.66 -24.66
N GLY A 113 4.10 0.34 -25.25
CA GLY A 113 2.76 0.19 -25.82
C GLY A 113 1.68 -0.11 -24.78
N ILE A 114 1.90 0.25 -23.51
CA ILE A 114 0.95 0.05 -22.42
C ILE A 114 -0.03 1.21 -22.41
N SER A 115 -1.33 0.89 -22.43
CA SER A 115 -2.40 1.88 -22.50
C SER A 115 -2.47 2.75 -21.24
N VAL A 116 -2.40 4.06 -21.44
CA VAL A 116 -2.57 5.10 -20.41
C VAL A 116 -3.71 6.01 -20.83
N GLN A 117 -4.59 6.38 -19.90
CA GLN A 117 -5.66 7.34 -20.14
C GLN A 117 -5.30 8.66 -19.46
N ARG A 118 -5.42 9.76 -20.20
CA ARG A 118 -5.23 11.12 -19.69
C ARG A 118 -6.58 11.71 -19.30
N GLU A 119 -6.67 12.17 -18.06
CA GLU A 119 -7.92 12.61 -17.43
C GLU A 119 -7.62 13.70 -16.40
N ASP A 120 -8.63 14.52 -16.10
CA ASP A 120 -8.54 15.48 -15.00
C ASP A 120 -8.72 14.78 -13.64
N ALA A 121 -7.97 15.23 -12.63
CA ALA A 121 -8.16 14.83 -11.25
C ALA A 121 -8.94 15.88 -10.47
N PHE A 122 -9.78 15.43 -9.54
CA PHE A 122 -10.63 16.28 -8.71
C PHE A 122 -10.55 15.92 -7.22
N THR A 123 -10.28 16.91 -6.39
CA THR A 123 -10.53 16.86 -4.93
C THR A 123 -11.77 17.70 -4.66
N PHE A 124 -12.89 17.08 -4.28
CA PHE A 124 -14.19 17.76 -4.29
C PHE A 124 -14.97 17.63 -2.98
N ALA A 125 -15.87 18.57 -2.74
CA ALA A 125 -16.79 18.54 -1.61
C ALA A 125 -18.17 18.00 -2.05
N GLN A 126 -18.68 17.00 -1.33
CA GLN A 126 -20.06 16.52 -1.46
C GLN A 126 -21.05 17.39 -0.69
N SER A 127 -20.57 18.11 0.33
CA SER A 127 -21.39 18.95 1.20
C SER A 127 -20.73 20.30 1.48
N GLU A 128 -21.50 21.25 2.00
CA GLU A 128 -20.97 22.55 2.46
C GLU A 128 -19.85 22.38 3.51
N LYS A 129 -19.87 21.30 4.29
CA LYS A 129 -18.84 20.99 5.29
C LYS A 129 -17.51 20.59 4.67
N GLY A 130 -17.51 20.06 3.44
CA GLY A 130 -16.30 19.67 2.72
C GLY A 130 -15.57 20.84 2.05
N LEU A 131 -16.30 21.93 1.74
CA LEU A 131 -15.75 23.09 1.01
C LEU A 131 -14.49 23.69 1.63
N PRO A 132 -14.39 23.90 2.96
CA PRO A 132 -13.16 24.42 3.57
C PRO A 132 -11.94 23.54 3.30
N GLY A 133 -12.11 22.21 3.30
CA GLY A 133 -11.03 21.27 3.00
C GLY A 133 -10.57 21.36 1.55
N ALA A 134 -11.50 21.48 0.61
CA ALA A 134 -11.17 21.65 -0.82
C ALA A 134 -10.50 23.00 -1.08
N ARG A 135 -10.94 24.09 -0.43
CA ARG A 135 -10.33 25.42 -0.56
C ARG A 135 -8.90 25.45 -0.01
N ALA A 136 -8.68 24.87 1.17
CA ALA A 136 -7.33 24.74 1.73
C ALA A 136 -6.40 23.92 0.83
N GLU A 137 -6.92 22.86 0.19
CA GLU A 137 -6.14 22.08 -0.78
C GLU A 137 -5.76 22.90 -2.01
N LEU A 138 -6.67 23.71 -2.56
CA LEU A 138 -6.38 24.59 -3.69
C LEU A 138 -5.21 25.54 -3.39
N GLU A 139 -5.30 26.24 -2.26
CA GLU A 139 -4.28 27.18 -1.82
C GLU A 139 -2.92 26.49 -1.64
N ALA A 140 -2.92 25.29 -1.06
CA ALA A 140 -1.71 24.50 -0.86
C ALA A 140 -1.11 24.00 -2.17
N CYS A 141 -1.94 23.52 -3.12
CA CYS A 141 -1.51 23.15 -4.47
C CYS A 141 -0.84 24.33 -5.17
N GLN A 142 -1.46 25.51 -5.15
CA GLN A 142 -0.90 26.71 -5.76
C GLN A 142 0.40 27.15 -5.08
N ALA A 143 0.47 27.10 -3.75
CA ALA A 143 1.69 27.41 -3.00
C ALA A 143 2.84 26.45 -3.32
N ALA A 144 2.52 25.19 -3.58
CA ALA A 144 3.45 24.14 -3.99
C ALA A 144 3.75 24.13 -5.51
N GLY A 145 3.20 25.07 -6.28
CA GLY A 145 3.51 25.25 -7.71
C GLY A 145 2.66 24.42 -8.67
N LEU A 146 1.58 23.79 -8.21
CA LEU A 146 0.64 23.08 -9.08
C LEU A 146 -0.34 24.05 -9.74
N GLY A 147 -0.58 23.87 -11.04
CA GLY A 147 -1.60 24.58 -11.82
C GLY A 147 -3.03 24.13 -11.51
N ALA A 148 -3.37 24.04 -10.22
CA ALA A 148 -4.68 23.62 -9.76
C ALA A 148 -5.68 24.78 -9.77
N GLU A 149 -6.91 24.49 -10.17
CA GLU A 149 -7.98 25.47 -10.34
C GLU A 149 -9.22 25.09 -9.52
N TRP A 150 -10.02 26.09 -9.15
CA TRP A 150 -11.33 25.83 -8.57
C TRP A 150 -12.36 25.57 -9.67
N VAL A 151 -13.25 24.61 -9.44
CA VAL A 151 -14.44 24.36 -10.26
C VAL A 151 -15.68 24.26 -9.37
N ASP A 152 -16.78 24.85 -9.82
CA ASP A 152 -18.06 24.83 -9.10
C ASP A 152 -18.95 23.64 -9.52
N HIS A 153 -18.68 23.05 -10.69
CA HIS A 153 -19.48 21.99 -11.29
C HIS A 153 -18.61 20.90 -11.92
N ALA A 154 -19.11 19.67 -11.93
CA ALA A 154 -18.55 18.53 -12.66
C ALA A 154 -19.70 17.67 -13.21
N ASP A 155 -19.47 16.96 -14.31
CA ASP A 155 -20.45 16.05 -14.91
C ASP A 155 -20.49 14.73 -14.15
N VAL A 156 -21.18 14.74 -13.01
CA VAL A 156 -21.28 13.60 -12.09
C VAL A 156 -22.70 13.45 -11.55
N PRO A 157 -23.19 12.21 -11.32
CA PRO A 157 -24.56 11.98 -10.85
C PRO A 157 -24.71 12.09 -9.32
N PHE A 158 -23.74 12.70 -8.64
CA PHE A 158 -23.72 12.88 -7.18
C PHE A 158 -23.49 14.34 -6.82
N ALA A 159 -23.70 14.68 -5.55
CA ALA A 159 -23.53 16.06 -5.09
C ALA A 159 -22.08 16.53 -5.28
N PHE A 160 -21.94 17.65 -6.00
CA PHE A 160 -20.68 18.34 -6.21
C PHE A 160 -20.88 19.82 -5.84
N LYS A 161 -20.38 20.22 -4.67
CA LYS A 161 -20.51 21.60 -4.16
C LYS A 161 -19.39 22.52 -4.65
N GLY A 162 -18.36 21.94 -5.23
CA GLY A 162 -17.16 22.61 -5.69
C GLY A 162 -15.92 21.81 -5.33
N GLY A 163 -14.81 22.07 -6.01
CA GLY A 163 -13.59 21.33 -5.79
C GLY A 163 -12.39 21.90 -6.52
N VAL A 164 -11.24 21.28 -6.26
CA VAL A 164 -9.98 21.49 -6.94
C VAL A 164 -9.92 20.58 -8.15
N ARG A 165 -9.59 21.13 -9.31
CA ARG A 165 -9.26 20.39 -10.54
C ARG A 165 -7.78 20.53 -10.84
N LEU A 166 -7.13 19.43 -11.16
CA LEU A 166 -5.80 19.40 -11.74
C LEU A 166 -5.88 18.67 -13.08
N ALA A 167 -5.53 19.37 -14.15
CA ALA A 167 -5.67 18.86 -15.51
C ALA A 167 -4.57 17.84 -15.87
N ASP A 168 -4.82 17.06 -16.93
CA ASP A 168 -3.81 16.22 -17.61
C ASP A 168 -3.07 15.24 -16.67
N GLN A 169 -3.81 14.66 -15.72
CA GLN A 169 -3.33 13.56 -14.90
C GLN A 169 -3.54 12.24 -15.66
N ALA A 170 -3.05 11.12 -15.11
CA ALA A 170 -3.11 9.85 -15.79
C ALA A 170 -3.66 8.72 -14.93
N GLN A 171 -4.11 7.66 -15.58
CA GLN A 171 -4.55 6.42 -14.98
C GLN A 171 -4.29 5.25 -15.93
N PHE A 172 -4.15 4.05 -15.39
CA PHE A 172 -3.80 2.86 -16.18
C PHE A 172 -4.14 1.55 -15.46
N ASP A 173 -3.86 0.42 -16.12
CA ASP A 173 -3.68 -0.89 -15.48
C ASP A 173 -2.19 -1.06 -15.15
N PRO A 174 -1.81 -1.21 -13.87
CA PRO A 174 -0.41 -1.32 -13.47
C PRO A 174 0.23 -2.66 -13.84
N MET A 175 -0.56 -3.71 -14.06
CA MET A 175 -0.02 -5.05 -14.14
C MET A 175 0.77 -5.33 -15.45
N PRO A 176 0.36 -4.84 -16.64
CA PRO A 176 1.20 -4.91 -17.85
C PRO A 176 2.56 -4.21 -17.71
N LEU A 177 2.63 -3.12 -16.95
CA LEU A 177 3.89 -2.45 -16.65
C LEU A 177 4.78 -3.34 -15.77
N LEU A 178 4.20 -3.99 -14.76
CA LEU A 178 4.96 -4.91 -13.91
C LEU A 178 5.54 -6.07 -14.74
N ASP A 179 4.79 -6.63 -15.68
CA ASP A 179 5.33 -7.66 -16.59
C ASP A 179 6.52 -7.15 -17.41
N SER A 180 6.38 -5.96 -18.00
CA SER A 180 7.46 -5.31 -18.76
C SER A 180 8.72 -5.10 -17.91
N LEU A 181 8.57 -4.73 -16.63
CA LEU A 181 9.69 -4.56 -15.71
C LEU A 181 10.34 -5.90 -15.35
N ILE A 182 9.57 -6.97 -15.19
CA ILE A 182 10.11 -8.31 -14.91
C ILE A 182 10.89 -8.85 -16.11
N VAL A 183 10.34 -8.71 -17.32
CA VAL A 183 11.04 -9.09 -18.56
C VAL A 183 12.33 -8.31 -18.69
N GLU A 184 12.30 -6.98 -18.48
CA GLU A 184 13.54 -6.20 -18.56
C GLU A 184 14.55 -6.57 -17.47
N LEU A 185 14.10 -6.86 -16.24
CA LEU A 185 15.00 -7.29 -15.17
C LEU A 185 15.79 -8.53 -15.60
N ASP A 186 15.11 -9.53 -16.17
CA ASP A 186 15.71 -10.75 -16.71
C ASP A 186 16.67 -10.48 -17.87
N GLU A 187 16.26 -9.64 -18.85
CA GLU A 187 17.12 -9.22 -19.97
C GLU A 187 18.39 -8.49 -19.53
N ARG A 188 18.36 -7.84 -18.36
CA ARG A 188 19.51 -7.16 -17.74
C ARG A 188 20.31 -8.06 -16.80
N GLY A 189 19.99 -9.35 -16.72
CA GLY A 189 20.67 -10.34 -15.88
C GLY A 189 20.26 -10.30 -14.40
N GLY A 190 19.24 -9.53 -14.04
CA GLY A 190 18.64 -9.56 -12.71
C GLY A 190 17.76 -10.79 -12.52
N ARG A 191 17.52 -11.17 -11.26
CA ARG A 191 16.78 -12.38 -10.90
C ARG A 191 15.56 -12.02 -10.06
N LEU A 192 14.45 -12.73 -10.27
CA LEU A 192 13.23 -12.61 -9.45
C LEU A 192 12.85 -13.98 -8.90
N ALA A 193 12.81 -14.09 -7.57
CA ALA A 193 12.25 -15.24 -6.88
C ALA A 193 10.91 -14.87 -6.23
N GLN A 194 9.85 -15.51 -6.70
CA GLN A 194 8.53 -15.41 -6.08
C GLN A 194 8.30 -16.57 -5.10
N GLY A 195 7.29 -16.49 -4.25
CA GLY A 195 7.08 -17.45 -3.17
C GLY A 195 8.24 -17.49 -2.16
N ALA A 196 9.09 -16.46 -2.11
CA ALA A 196 10.30 -16.38 -1.31
C ALA A 196 10.20 -15.23 -0.30
N ARG A 197 9.79 -15.57 0.94
CA ARG A 197 9.59 -14.58 2.00
C ARG A 197 10.87 -14.36 2.78
N VAL A 198 11.37 -13.12 2.78
CA VAL A 198 12.41 -12.72 3.73
C VAL A 198 11.80 -12.60 5.13
N GLN A 199 12.37 -13.32 6.09
CA GLN A 199 11.91 -13.30 7.49
C GLN A 199 12.81 -12.50 8.41
N ARG A 200 14.10 -12.41 8.09
CA ARG A 200 15.10 -11.70 8.89
C ARG A 200 16.23 -11.20 7.99
N VAL A 201 16.83 -10.08 8.37
CA VAL A 201 18.07 -9.57 7.76
C VAL A 201 19.09 -9.33 8.87
N SER A 202 20.21 -10.05 8.82
CA SER A 202 21.39 -9.82 9.66
C SER A 202 22.51 -9.18 8.85
N GLY A 203 23.42 -8.48 9.52
CA GLY A 203 24.61 -7.93 8.88
C GLY A 203 25.84 -8.10 9.76
N THR A 204 26.98 -8.24 9.10
CA THR A 204 28.33 -8.11 9.65
C THR A 204 29.04 -6.95 8.94
N ASP A 205 30.32 -6.70 9.22
CA ASP A 205 31.11 -5.75 8.44
C ASP A 205 31.23 -6.18 6.96
N ASP A 206 31.26 -7.48 6.71
CA ASP A 206 31.49 -8.09 5.38
C ASP A 206 30.26 -8.09 4.45
N GLY A 207 29.04 -7.95 4.99
CA GLY A 207 27.82 -7.96 4.18
C GLY A 207 26.54 -8.16 4.98
N LEU A 208 25.47 -8.53 4.28
CA LEU A 208 24.16 -8.86 4.80
C LEU A 208 23.79 -10.29 4.45
N THR A 209 23.09 -10.96 5.36
CA THR A 209 22.48 -12.27 5.14
C THR A 209 20.98 -12.18 5.40
N LEU A 210 20.20 -12.53 4.39
CA LEU A 210 18.74 -12.55 4.42
C LEU A 210 18.26 -13.99 4.62
N HIS A 211 17.52 -14.21 5.70
CA HIS A 211 16.90 -15.51 6.00
C HIS A 211 15.60 -15.59 5.22
N VAL A 212 15.50 -16.55 4.29
CA VAL A 212 14.37 -16.70 3.36
C VAL A 212 13.63 -18.00 3.64
N ARG A 213 12.29 -17.92 3.63
CA ARG A 213 11.40 -19.08 3.68
C ARG A 213 10.54 -19.13 2.43
N THR A 214 10.51 -20.28 1.76
CA THR A 214 9.67 -20.49 0.57
C THR A 214 8.21 -20.78 0.96
N SER A 215 7.30 -20.64 0.00
CA SER A 215 5.90 -21.04 0.15
C SER A 215 5.73 -22.54 0.42
N GLU A 216 6.71 -23.35 0.03
CA GLU A 216 6.77 -24.80 0.28
C GLU A 216 7.34 -25.14 1.67
N GLY A 217 7.85 -24.14 2.40
CA GLY A 217 8.40 -24.29 3.75
C GLY A 217 9.90 -24.54 3.82
N HIS A 218 10.63 -24.48 2.70
CA HIS A 218 12.09 -24.56 2.70
C HIS A 218 12.70 -23.26 3.23
N GLU A 219 13.75 -23.37 4.03
CA GLU A 219 14.46 -22.23 4.61
C GLU A 219 15.94 -22.26 4.18
N PHE A 220 16.46 -21.09 3.81
CA PHE A 220 17.86 -20.91 3.43
C PHE A 220 18.26 -19.42 3.53
N ASP A 221 19.55 -19.17 3.40
CA ASP A 221 20.13 -17.82 3.42
C ASP A 221 20.45 -17.31 2.01
N VAL A 222 20.30 -16.00 1.82
CA VAL A 222 20.74 -15.25 0.64
C VAL A 222 21.69 -14.14 1.10
N ASP A 223 22.88 -14.10 0.53
CA ASP A 223 23.88 -13.09 0.88
C ASP A 223 23.83 -11.87 -0.05
N SER A 224 24.07 -10.68 0.52
CA SER A 224 24.11 -9.44 -0.26
C SER A 224 25.01 -8.36 0.34
N ARG A 225 25.40 -7.37 -0.46
CA ARG A 225 26.09 -6.18 0.06
C ARG A 225 25.09 -5.15 0.58
N GLN A 226 23.99 -4.97 -0.16
CA GLN A 226 22.94 -4.03 0.17
C GLN A 226 21.55 -4.67 0.04
N CYS A 227 20.59 -4.17 0.82
CA CYS A 227 19.21 -4.62 0.82
C CYS A 227 18.26 -3.42 0.72
N VAL A 228 17.22 -3.54 -0.09
CA VAL A 228 16.16 -2.52 -0.22
C VAL A 228 14.82 -3.13 0.18
N LEU A 229 14.19 -2.58 1.22
CA LEU A 229 12.89 -3.03 1.72
C LEU A 229 11.76 -2.20 1.11
N THR A 230 11.00 -2.81 0.20
CA THR A 230 9.82 -2.25 -0.48
C THR A 230 8.55 -3.04 -0.16
N THR A 231 8.39 -3.42 1.11
CA THR A 231 7.40 -4.40 1.58
C THR A 231 6.09 -3.78 2.08
N GLY A 232 5.74 -2.58 1.60
CA GLY A 232 4.62 -1.78 2.12
C GLY A 232 4.99 -1.09 3.44
N ILE A 233 5.31 -1.88 4.47
CA ILE A 233 5.94 -1.47 5.73
C ILE A 233 7.20 -2.32 5.95
N PRO A 234 8.29 -1.77 6.51
CA PRO A 234 9.50 -2.56 6.75
C PRO A 234 9.25 -3.77 7.64
N ILE A 235 9.76 -4.93 7.21
CA ILE A 235 9.72 -6.18 7.99
C ILE A 235 10.71 -6.19 9.16
N LEU A 236 11.55 -5.16 9.28
CA LEU A 236 12.53 -5.00 10.34
C LEU A 236 12.08 -3.91 11.31
N ASP A 237 12.22 -4.17 12.61
CA ASP A 237 11.91 -3.20 13.67
C ASP A 237 12.97 -2.09 13.82
N ARG A 238 14.04 -2.15 13.01
CA ARG A 238 15.10 -1.13 13.00
C ARG A 238 14.54 0.20 12.49
N GLY A 239 14.93 1.28 13.14
CA GLY A 239 14.44 2.63 12.80
C GLY A 239 13.02 2.95 13.27
N GLY A 240 12.33 2.00 13.93
CA GLY A 240 11.03 2.26 14.58
C GLY A 240 9.91 2.62 13.61
N PHE A 241 9.98 2.21 12.34
CA PHE A 241 8.96 2.55 11.33
C PHE A 241 7.54 2.09 11.71
N PHE A 242 7.42 0.99 12.45
CA PHE A 242 6.13 0.53 13.00
C PHE A 242 5.45 1.56 13.91
N ALA A 243 6.22 2.46 14.53
CA ALA A 243 5.74 3.53 15.40
C ALA A 243 5.54 4.88 14.67
N ARG A 244 5.97 4.96 13.40
CA ARG A 244 5.94 6.16 12.53
C ARG A 244 4.94 6.03 11.38
N LEU A 245 4.33 4.86 11.23
CA LEU A 245 3.36 4.54 10.20
C LEU A 245 2.05 4.08 10.81
N LYS A 246 0.94 4.54 10.23
CA LYS A 246 -0.41 4.08 10.57
C LYS A 246 -0.94 3.21 9.43
N PRO A 247 -1.21 1.92 9.66
CA PRO A 247 -1.79 1.05 8.65
C PRO A 247 -3.28 1.39 8.45
N SER A 248 -3.71 1.48 7.20
CA SER A 248 -5.10 1.71 6.81
C SER A 248 -5.53 0.74 5.74
N ARG A 249 -6.74 0.20 5.89
CA ARG A 249 -7.41 -0.64 4.90
C ARG A 249 -8.47 0.17 4.17
N SER A 250 -8.67 -0.09 2.89
CA SER A 250 -9.72 0.56 2.08
C SER A 250 -10.24 -0.40 1.02
N TYR A 251 -11.47 -0.18 0.58
CA TYR A 251 -12.21 -1.10 -0.28
C TYR A 251 -12.53 -0.46 -1.61
N CYS A 252 -12.61 -1.30 -2.64
CA CYS A 252 -12.93 -0.91 -3.99
C CYS A 252 -13.86 -1.93 -4.64
N MET A 253 -14.74 -1.44 -5.49
CA MET A 253 -15.64 -2.24 -6.31
C MET A 253 -15.60 -1.73 -7.74
N ALA A 254 -15.70 -2.65 -8.69
CA ALA A 254 -15.85 -2.32 -10.10
C ALA A 254 -17.27 -2.67 -10.57
N TYR A 255 -17.83 -1.83 -11.44
CA TYR A 255 -19.19 -1.97 -11.94
C TYR A 255 -19.25 -1.84 -13.46
N LYS A 256 -20.10 -2.64 -14.09
CA LYS A 256 -20.70 -2.29 -15.39
C LYS A 256 -21.83 -1.30 -15.10
N VAL A 257 -21.84 -0.16 -15.77
CA VAL A 257 -22.89 0.87 -15.61
C VAL A 257 -23.60 1.11 -16.96
N PRO A 258 -24.93 1.32 -16.98
CA PRO A 258 -25.62 1.71 -18.20
C PRO A 258 -25.25 3.14 -18.63
N GLY A 259 -25.25 3.39 -19.94
CA GLY A 259 -25.03 4.73 -20.50
C GLY A 259 -23.56 5.18 -20.49
N THR A 260 -23.36 6.49 -20.45
CA THR A 260 -22.02 7.10 -20.44
C THR A 260 -21.41 6.98 -19.05
N ILE A 261 -20.20 6.45 -18.98
CA ILE A 261 -19.45 6.33 -17.73
C ILE A 261 -18.85 7.69 -17.31
N THR A 262 -18.84 7.96 -16.01
CA THR A 262 -18.15 9.12 -15.44
C THR A 262 -16.67 9.13 -15.80
N ARG A 263 -16.23 10.21 -16.47
CA ARG A 263 -14.83 10.50 -16.82
C ARG A 263 -14.17 11.37 -15.76
N GLY A 264 -12.84 11.43 -15.74
CA GLY A 264 -12.08 12.05 -14.65
C GLY A 264 -11.85 11.14 -13.44
N MET A 265 -11.02 11.62 -12.52
CA MET A 265 -10.66 10.95 -11.27
C MET A 265 -11.08 11.77 -10.06
N TYR A 266 -12.16 11.37 -9.39
CA TYR A 266 -12.71 12.11 -8.24
C TYR A 266 -12.28 11.50 -6.91
N LEU A 267 -12.04 12.36 -5.92
CA LEU A 267 -11.83 11.99 -4.53
C LEU A 267 -12.47 13.04 -3.61
N SER A 268 -13.41 12.62 -2.75
CA SER A 268 -14.11 13.54 -1.88
C SER A 268 -13.26 13.98 -0.70
N THR A 269 -13.44 15.23 -0.26
CA THR A 269 -12.90 15.74 1.02
C THR A 269 -13.71 15.27 2.22
N ASP A 270 -14.97 14.93 2.01
CA ASP A 270 -15.92 14.54 3.05
C ASP A 270 -15.66 13.13 3.60
N SER A 271 -16.25 12.87 4.77
CA SER A 271 -16.40 11.53 5.33
C SER A 271 -17.89 11.14 5.31
N PRO A 272 -18.24 9.92 4.87
CA PRO A 272 -17.35 8.87 4.37
C PRO A 272 -16.73 9.22 3.01
N THR A 273 -15.47 8.82 2.80
CA THR A 273 -14.73 9.14 1.57
C THR A 273 -15.30 8.40 0.37
N ARG A 274 -15.35 9.09 -0.78
CA ARG A 274 -15.74 8.55 -2.09
C ARG A 274 -14.64 8.83 -3.10
N SER A 275 -14.10 7.76 -3.67
CA SER A 275 -13.21 7.81 -4.82
C SER A 275 -13.93 7.21 -6.02
N VAL A 276 -13.95 7.92 -7.14
CA VAL A 276 -14.60 7.45 -8.38
C VAL A 276 -13.66 7.67 -9.56
N ARG A 277 -13.51 6.66 -10.40
CA ARG A 277 -12.91 6.77 -11.75
C ARG A 277 -13.44 5.64 -12.64
N TYR A 278 -13.09 5.65 -13.92
CA TYR A 278 -13.31 4.48 -14.78
C TYR A 278 -12.00 3.73 -15.06
N ALA A 279 -12.10 2.52 -15.61
CA ALA A 279 -10.99 1.80 -16.21
C ALA A 279 -11.43 1.02 -17.47
N PRO A 280 -10.71 1.14 -18.59
CA PRO A 280 -10.99 0.34 -19.77
C PRO A 280 -10.76 -1.16 -19.53
N THR A 281 -11.64 -2.01 -20.04
CA THR A 281 -11.42 -3.46 -20.12
C THR A 281 -11.78 -3.97 -21.52
N PRO A 282 -11.36 -5.19 -21.92
CA PRO A 282 -11.65 -5.72 -23.25
C PRO A 282 -13.14 -5.80 -23.61
N ASP A 283 -14.02 -5.90 -22.61
CA ASP A 283 -15.48 -5.97 -22.76
C ASP A 283 -16.19 -4.65 -22.36
N GLY A 284 -15.47 -3.53 -22.37
CA GLY A 284 -16.00 -2.18 -22.15
C GLY A 284 -15.64 -1.58 -20.79
N ASP A 285 -15.71 -0.25 -20.66
CA ASP A 285 -15.25 0.44 -19.45
C ASP A 285 -15.96 -0.02 -18.16
N ARG A 286 -15.22 0.01 -17.04
CA ARG A 286 -15.72 -0.27 -15.69
C ARG A 286 -15.65 0.96 -14.82
N LEU A 287 -16.71 1.23 -14.07
CA LEU A 287 -16.68 2.25 -13.02
C LEU A 287 -16.01 1.65 -11.79
N ILE A 288 -14.98 2.29 -11.27
CA ILE A 288 -14.33 1.93 -10.02
C ILE A 288 -14.80 2.92 -8.95
N VAL A 289 -15.39 2.39 -7.88
CA VAL A 289 -15.79 3.15 -6.70
C VAL A 289 -14.99 2.63 -5.51
N GLY A 290 -14.29 3.53 -4.82
CA GLY A 290 -13.46 3.23 -3.66
C GLY A 290 -13.85 4.04 -2.44
N GLY A 291 -13.68 3.47 -1.25
CA GLY A 291 -14.08 4.09 0.01
C GLY A 291 -13.92 3.16 1.20
N ALA A 292 -14.79 3.33 2.21
CA ALA A 292 -14.84 2.52 3.43
C ALA A 292 -13.48 2.37 4.15
N GLY A 293 -12.64 3.42 4.07
CA GLY A 293 -11.30 3.39 4.62
C GLY A 293 -11.29 3.48 6.14
N HIS A 294 -10.50 2.63 6.79
CA HIS A 294 -10.37 2.59 8.25
C HIS A 294 -8.97 2.12 8.70
N PRO A 295 -8.58 2.33 9.96
CA PRO A 295 -7.36 1.75 10.51
C PRO A 295 -7.48 0.23 10.65
N VAL A 296 -6.46 -0.51 10.20
CA VAL A 296 -6.45 -1.98 10.16
C VAL A 296 -6.74 -2.59 11.53
N GLY A 297 -7.62 -3.58 11.59
CA GLY A 297 -8.02 -4.28 12.81
C GLY A 297 -8.77 -3.43 13.86
N ARG A 298 -9.20 -2.20 13.53
CA ARG A 298 -9.89 -1.31 14.49
C ARG A 298 -11.35 -1.00 14.16
N GLU A 299 -11.80 -1.33 12.96
CA GLU A 299 -13.23 -1.28 12.61
C GLU A 299 -13.89 -2.59 13.01
N LYS A 300 -15.07 -2.52 13.63
CA LYS A 300 -15.77 -3.70 14.16
C LYS A 300 -16.54 -4.45 13.07
N HIS A 301 -17.15 -3.69 12.17
CA HIS A 301 -17.96 -4.22 11.08
C HIS A 301 -17.60 -3.56 9.74
N PRO A 302 -16.37 -3.78 9.22
CA PRO A 302 -15.98 -3.34 7.88
C PRO A 302 -17.04 -3.63 6.81
N SER A 303 -17.70 -4.79 6.89
CA SER A 303 -18.75 -5.23 5.98
C SER A 303 -19.89 -4.22 5.84
N SER A 304 -20.27 -3.54 6.92
CA SER A 304 -21.33 -2.53 6.91
C SER A 304 -20.94 -1.30 6.10
N SER A 305 -19.69 -0.84 6.22
CA SER A 305 -19.17 0.28 5.43
C SER A 305 -19.01 -0.09 3.96
N VAL A 306 -18.69 -1.35 3.66
CA VAL A 306 -18.59 -1.87 2.30
C VAL A 306 -19.98 -1.97 1.65
N GLN A 307 -20.99 -2.46 2.37
CA GLN A 307 -22.38 -2.49 1.89
C GLN A 307 -22.92 -1.07 1.65
N GLU A 308 -22.56 -0.10 2.50
CA GLU A 308 -22.91 1.30 2.32
C GLU A 308 -22.25 1.88 1.05
N LEU A 309 -20.99 1.55 0.78
CA LEU A 309 -20.30 1.96 -0.45
C LEU A 309 -20.98 1.41 -1.71
N ASP A 310 -21.38 0.13 -1.70
CA ASP A 310 -22.12 -0.49 -2.81
C ASP A 310 -23.49 0.15 -3.02
N SER A 311 -24.21 0.41 -1.92
CA SER A 311 -25.50 1.08 -1.94
C SER A 311 -25.38 2.50 -2.52
N TRP A 312 -24.35 3.25 -2.11
CA TRP A 312 -24.04 4.57 -2.64
C TRP A 312 -23.76 4.51 -4.15
N ALA A 313 -22.96 3.54 -4.61
CA ALA A 313 -22.66 3.37 -6.03
C ALA A 313 -23.93 3.09 -6.84
N LYS A 314 -24.80 2.17 -6.40
CA LYS A 314 -26.05 1.82 -7.09
C LYS A 314 -27.08 2.95 -7.06
N GLN A 315 -27.10 3.76 -6.01
CA GLN A 315 -27.97 4.92 -5.90
C GLN A 315 -27.61 5.99 -6.95
N HIS A 316 -26.32 6.28 -7.11
CA HIS A 316 -25.84 7.31 -8.03
C HIS A 316 -25.64 6.82 -9.47
N TYR A 317 -25.52 5.50 -9.67
CA TYR A 317 -25.46 4.86 -10.98
C TYR A 317 -26.55 3.78 -11.08
N PRO A 318 -27.82 4.16 -11.33
CA PRO A 318 -28.91 3.21 -11.42
C PRO A 318 -28.64 2.14 -12.49
N GLY A 319 -28.79 0.87 -12.10
CA GLY A 319 -28.48 -0.28 -12.97
C GLY A 319 -27.01 -0.73 -12.93
N ALA A 320 -26.18 -0.15 -12.05
CA ALA A 320 -24.81 -0.63 -11.83
C ALA A 320 -24.78 -2.10 -11.39
N MET A 321 -24.00 -2.91 -12.11
CA MET A 321 -23.79 -4.32 -11.83
C MET A 321 -22.35 -4.54 -11.37
N GLN A 322 -22.17 -4.94 -10.11
CA GLN A 322 -20.85 -5.21 -9.56
C GLN A 322 -20.20 -6.38 -10.30
N THR A 323 -18.97 -6.19 -10.78
CA THR A 323 -18.16 -7.24 -11.42
C THR A 323 -17.01 -7.71 -10.55
N ASN A 324 -16.46 -6.81 -9.73
CA ASN A 324 -15.31 -7.10 -8.87
C ASN A 324 -15.46 -6.39 -7.53
N TYR A 325 -14.86 -6.98 -6.50
CA TYR A 325 -14.73 -6.42 -5.16
C TYR A 325 -13.36 -6.82 -4.62
N TRP A 326 -12.63 -5.85 -4.09
CA TRP A 326 -11.31 -6.05 -3.51
C TRP A 326 -10.99 -4.96 -2.50
N SER A 327 -9.84 -5.12 -1.86
CA SER A 327 -9.37 -4.23 -0.81
C SER A 327 -7.85 -4.10 -0.89
N ALA A 328 -7.34 -2.97 -0.43
CA ALA A 328 -5.92 -2.69 -0.35
C ALA A 328 -5.58 -2.15 1.03
N GLN A 329 -4.32 -2.34 1.41
CA GLN A 329 -3.76 -1.77 2.62
C GLN A 329 -2.61 -0.83 2.24
N ASP A 330 -2.60 0.32 2.93
CA ASP A 330 -1.62 1.38 2.76
C ASP A 330 -1.14 1.85 4.13
N TYR A 331 0.01 2.52 4.13
CA TYR A 331 0.63 3.01 5.36
C TYR A 331 0.76 4.53 5.29
N THR A 332 0.14 5.22 6.24
CA THR A 332 0.16 6.67 6.37
C THR A 332 1.31 7.08 7.30
N PRO A 333 2.27 7.90 6.85
CA PRO A 333 3.35 8.42 7.67
C PRO A 333 2.84 9.52 8.62
N VAL A 334 3.35 9.53 9.86
CA VAL A 334 2.93 10.50 10.89
C VAL A 334 3.30 11.95 10.55
N ASP A 335 4.27 12.13 9.65
CA ASP A 335 4.71 13.42 9.11
C ASP A 335 4.16 13.76 7.75
N GLU A 336 3.23 12.98 7.21
CA GLU A 336 2.62 13.23 5.90
C GLU A 336 3.55 13.03 4.69
N LEU A 337 4.85 12.77 4.89
CA LEU A 337 5.81 12.55 3.79
C LEU A 337 6.27 11.09 3.74
N PRO A 338 6.56 10.53 2.55
CA PRO A 338 7.11 9.18 2.45
C PRO A 338 8.45 9.02 3.16
N TYR A 339 8.80 7.77 3.50
CA TYR A 339 10.11 7.43 4.06
C TYR A 339 10.92 6.64 3.03
N VAL A 340 11.97 7.26 2.50
CA VAL A 340 12.82 6.74 1.44
C VAL A 340 14.29 7.00 1.77
N GLY A 341 15.11 5.94 1.79
CA GLY A 341 16.53 6.04 2.09
C GLY A 341 16.98 5.01 3.13
N PRO A 342 18.11 5.25 3.82
CA PRO A 342 18.63 4.34 4.84
C PRO A 342 17.63 3.99 5.93
N ILE A 343 17.60 2.73 6.37
CA ILE A 343 16.78 2.29 7.50
C ILE A 343 17.26 2.91 8.82
N LEU A 344 18.54 3.25 8.93
CA LEU A 344 19.16 3.95 10.05
C LEU A 344 20.07 5.07 9.53
N PRO A 345 20.14 6.23 10.22
CA PRO A 345 21.01 7.33 9.80
C PRO A 345 22.48 6.89 9.72
N GLY A 346 23.18 7.31 8.68
CA GLY A 346 24.61 7.02 8.49
C GLY A 346 24.95 5.58 8.10
N GLN A 347 23.95 4.74 7.82
CA GLN A 347 24.15 3.40 7.26
C GLN A 347 23.77 3.36 5.79
N ASP A 348 24.47 2.54 5.00
CA ASP A 348 24.30 2.41 3.54
C ASP A 348 24.06 0.96 3.10
N LYS A 349 23.85 0.05 4.06
CA LYS A 349 23.59 -1.37 3.77
C LYS A 349 22.12 -1.69 3.58
N ILE A 350 21.22 -1.07 4.35
CA ILE A 350 19.78 -1.37 4.29
C ILE A 350 18.99 -0.09 4.03
N TYR A 351 18.20 -0.10 2.97
CA TYR A 351 17.32 0.99 2.56
C TYR A 351 15.86 0.58 2.71
N VAL A 352 14.99 1.59 2.78
CA VAL A 352 13.54 1.45 2.85
C VAL A 352 12.88 2.41 1.87
N ALA A 353 11.74 2.00 1.33
CA ALA A 353 10.75 2.88 0.74
C ALA A 353 9.34 2.49 1.21
N THR A 354 8.67 3.39 1.95
CA THR A 354 7.38 3.14 2.61
C THR A 354 6.60 4.45 2.82
N GLY A 355 5.38 4.37 3.34
CA GLY A 355 4.60 5.55 3.75
C GLY A 355 3.95 6.31 2.60
N PHE A 356 3.59 5.65 1.51
CA PHE A 356 3.06 6.32 0.32
C PHE A 356 1.60 6.79 0.44
N ASP A 357 0.91 6.44 1.53
CA ASP A 357 -0.42 6.94 1.87
C ASP A 357 -1.43 6.87 0.70
N LYS A 358 -1.54 5.68 0.07
CA LYS A 358 -2.41 5.38 -1.11
C LYS A 358 -1.92 5.91 -2.46
N TRP A 359 -0.87 6.73 -2.49
CA TRP A 359 -0.36 7.38 -3.70
C TRP A 359 0.92 6.74 -4.24
N GLY A 360 1.03 5.41 -4.12
CA GLY A 360 2.22 4.65 -4.50
C GLY A 360 2.58 4.68 -6.00
N MET A 361 1.66 5.07 -6.89
CA MET A 361 1.98 5.17 -8.32
C MET A 361 3.00 6.29 -8.60
N THR A 362 2.80 7.47 -8.02
CA THR A 362 3.73 8.60 -8.17
C THR A 362 4.80 8.57 -7.08
N ASN A 363 4.41 8.45 -5.80
CA ASN A 363 5.37 8.41 -4.68
C ASN A 363 6.29 7.19 -4.75
N GLY A 364 5.76 6.03 -5.13
CA GLY A 364 6.54 4.80 -5.20
C GLY A 364 7.50 4.78 -6.39
N THR A 365 7.15 5.43 -7.49
CA THR A 365 8.06 5.62 -8.64
C THR A 365 9.15 6.62 -8.28
N ALA A 366 8.79 7.77 -7.71
CA ALA A 366 9.76 8.75 -7.19
C ALA A 366 10.72 8.11 -6.19
N ALA A 367 10.21 7.33 -5.24
CA ALA A 367 11.03 6.61 -4.27
C ALA A 367 12.05 5.67 -4.94
N ALA A 368 11.64 4.95 -5.99
CA ALA A 368 12.55 4.08 -6.73
C ALA A 368 13.66 4.86 -7.46
N LEU A 369 13.33 6.01 -8.06
CA LEU A 369 14.31 6.91 -8.69
C LEU A 369 15.32 7.43 -7.66
N ALA A 370 14.84 7.89 -6.50
CA ALA A 370 15.69 8.38 -5.42
C ALA A 370 16.60 7.29 -4.83
N LEU A 371 16.07 6.08 -4.63
CA LEU A 371 16.84 4.93 -4.14
C LEU A 371 17.92 4.50 -5.13
N ALA A 372 17.56 4.31 -6.40
CA ALA A 372 18.52 3.95 -7.44
C ALA A 372 19.59 5.03 -7.59
N GLY A 373 19.20 6.32 -7.59
CA GLY A 373 20.13 7.44 -7.61
C GLY A 373 21.11 7.39 -6.44
N SER A 374 20.62 7.23 -5.22
CA SER A 374 21.45 7.16 -4.00
C SER A 374 22.42 5.97 -4.00
N ILE A 375 21.94 4.76 -4.32
CA ILE A 375 22.75 3.54 -4.37
C ILE A 375 23.84 3.61 -5.45
N LEU A 376 23.55 4.30 -6.56
CA LEU A 376 24.50 4.51 -7.66
C LEU A 376 25.41 5.74 -7.45
N GLY A 377 25.32 6.43 -6.31
CA GLY A 377 26.16 7.58 -5.97
C GLY A 377 25.74 8.91 -6.59
N GLY A 378 24.53 8.98 -7.16
CA GLY A 378 23.88 10.20 -7.63
C GLY A 378 23.12 10.94 -6.53
N ARG A 379 22.53 12.09 -6.89
CA ARG A 379 21.71 12.91 -6.00
C ARG A 379 20.51 13.47 -6.76
N MET A 380 19.34 13.41 -6.13
CA MET A 380 18.14 14.13 -6.57
C MET A 380 17.88 15.28 -5.60
N ASP A 381 17.74 16.50 -6.09
CA ASP A 381 17.63 17.69 -5.24
C ASP A 381 16.31 17.77 -4.45
N TRP A 382 15.28 17.05 -4.92
CA TRP A 382 13.97 16.91 -4.28
C TRP A 382 13.89 15.76 -3.27
N ALA A 383 14.88 14.86 -3.23
CA ALA A 383 14.79 13.62 -2.44
C ALA A 383 14.78 13.84 -0.92
N ASP A 384 15.17 15.02 -0.44
CA ASP A 384 15.06 15.37 0.98
C ASP A 384 13.61 15.46 1.47
N ALA A 385 12.65 15.76 0.59
CA ALA A 385 11.22 15.68 0.91
C ALA A 385 10.73 14.24 1.12
N PHE A 386 11.52 13.24 0.73
CA PHE A 386 11.22 11.83 0.88
C PHE A 386 12.16 11.14 1.88
N ALA A 387 13.08 11.88 2.52
CA ALA A 387 14.12 11.28 3.34
C ALA A 387 13.52 10.43 4.47
N SER A 388 14.03 9.20 4.63
CA SER A 388 13.65 8.29 5.72
C SER A 388 13.97 8.84 7.12
N TRP A 389 14.84 9.86 7.18
CA TRP A 389 15.22 10.60 8.38
C TRP A 389 15.31 12.09 8.04
N SER A 390 14.50 12.91 8.69
CA SER A 390 14.54 14.37 8.51
C SER A 390 14.81 15.10 9.83
N PRO A 391 15.63 16.17 9.84
CA PRO A 391 15.76 17.07 10.99
C PRO A 391 14.42 17.67 11.44
N HIS A 392 13.43 17.73 10.54
CA HIS A 392 12.08 18.25 10.80
C HIS A 392 11.16 17.27 11.54
N GLU A 393 11.60 16.02 11.81
CA GLU A 393 10.83 15.02 12.57
C GLU A 393 10.46 15.46 13.98
N LEU A 394 11.16 16.46 14.54
CA LEU A 394 10.80 17.10 15.81
C LEU A 394 9.35 17.65 15.81
N SER A 395 8.81 18.03 14.64
CA SER A 395 7.42 18.48 14.48
C SER A 395 6.39 17.34 14.45
N GLY A 396 6.84 16.10 14.22
CA GLY A 396 6.00 14.89 14.18
C GLY A 396 5.78 14.21 15.52
N ILE A 397 6.55 14.60 16.54
CA ILE A 397 6.53 13.99 17.87
C ILE A 397 5.12 13.90 18.47
N PRO A 398 4.25 14.94 18.45
CA PRO A 398 2.93 14.84 19.06
C PRO A 398 2.03 13.78 18.40
N LYS A 399 2.02 13.70 17.06
CA LYS A 399 1.26 12.68 16.32
C LYS A 399 1.84 11.28 16.50
N ALA A 400 3.17 11.14 16.54
CA ALA A 400 3.82 9.88 16.84
C ALA A 400 3.49 9.39 18.26
N VAL A 401 3.51 10.28 19.26
CA VAL A 401 3.09 9.98 20.63
C VAL A 401 1.62 9.54 20.64
N GLN A 402 0.72 10.26 19.96
CA GLN A 402 -0.70 9.88 19.89
C GLN A 402 -0.89 8.50 19.24
N ALA A 403 -0.23 8.24 18.11
CA ALA A 403 -0.30 6.94 17.43
C ALA A 403 0.20 5.81 18.33
N ASN A 404 1.30 6.02 19.05
CA ASN A 404 1.85 5.04 19.99
C ASN A 404 1.00 4.88 21.26
N VAL A 405 0.32 5.93 21.71
CA VAL A 405 -0.68 5.82 22.79
C VAL A 405 -1.86 4.96 22.33
N GLU A 406 -2.37 5.17 21.12
CA GLU A 406 -3.41 4.30 20.54
C GLU A 406 -2.94 2.84 20.47
N VAL A 407 -1.68 2.59 20.06
CA VAL A 407 -1.08 1.25 20.05
C VAL A 407 -1.06 0.65 21.47
N GLY A 408 -0.55 1.37 22.47
CA GLY A 408 -0.50 0.90 23.86
C GLY A 408 -1.89 0.61 24.45
N ILE A 409 -2.87 1.47 24.16
CA ILE A 409 -4.27 1.26 24.56
C ILE A 409 -4.84 0.01 23.88
N ASN A 410 -4.61 -0.19 22.57
CA ASN A 410 -5.13 -1.35 21.85
C ASN A 410 -4.45 -2.64 22.27
N LEU A 411 -3.15 -2.62 22.58
CA LEU A 411 -2.45 -3.75 23.17
C LEU A 411 -3.13 -4.14 24.48
N ALA A 412 -3.24 -3.21 25.44
CA ALA A 412 -3.88 -3.48 26.74
C ALA A 412 -5.33 -3.96 26.59
N LYS A 413 -6.13 -3.29 25.75
CA LYS A 413 -7.52 -3.70 25.48
C LYS A 413 -7.62 -5.11 24.90
N GLY A 414 -6.72 -5.49 23.99
CA GLY A 414 -6.71 -6.80 23.36
C GLY A 414 -6.53 -7.95 24.36
N TRP A 415 -5.71 -7.76 25.39
CA TRP A 415 -5.49 -8.77 26.43
C TRP A 415 -6.63 -8.84 27.47
N ILE A 416 -7.35 -7.73 27.71
CA ILE A 416 -8.37 -7.64 28.78
C ILE A 416 -9.79 -7.87 28.26
N THR A 417 -10.14 -7.32 27.09
CA THR A 417 -11.52 -7.35 26.56
C THR A 417 -12.06 -8.79 26.36
N PRO A 418 -11.28 -9.75 25.84
CA PRO A 418 -11.78 -11.12 25.63
C PRO A 418 -12.17 -11.86 26.91
N VAL A 419 -11.69 -11.41 28.08
CA VAL A 419 -12.05 -11.95 29.40
C VAL A 419 -13.53 -11.75 29.73
N THR A 420 -14.21 -10.81 29.07
CA THR A 420 -15.67 -10.68 29.21
C THR A 420 -16.45 -11.73 28.40
N ARG A 421 -15.77 -12.45 27.50
CA ARG A 421 -16.31 -13.50 26.62
C ARG A 421 -15.77 -14.87 27.05
N ILE A 422 -15.89 -15.19 28.35
CA ILE A 422 -15.45 -16.47 28.94
C ILE A 422 -16.25 -17.67 28.40
N VAL A 423 -17.40 -17.43 27.77
CA VAL A 423 -18.17 -18.49 27.13
C VAL A 423 -17.46 -18.92 25.85
N ASN A 424 -17.12 -20.21 25.76
CA ASN A 424 -16.52 -20.86 24.60
C ASN A 424 -17.47 -20.92 23.40
N HIS A 425 -17.97 -19.79 22.90
CA HIS A 425 -18.87 -19.76 21.76
C HIS A 425 -18.05 -19.82 20.47
N THR A 426 -18.11 -20.94 19.76
CA THR A 426 -17.69 -21.00 18.36
C THR A 426 -18.70 -20.17 17.56
N PRO A 427 -18.27 -19.17 16.77
CA PRO A 427 -19.21 -18.35 16.00
C PRO A 427 -19.84 -19.21 14.89
N ASP A 428 -21.11 -18.95 14.54
CA ASP A 428 -21.79 -19.65 13.44
C ASP A 428 -21.12 -19.36 12.09
N SER A 429 -20.54 -18.17 11.95
CA SER A 429 -19.71 -17.73 10.82
C SER A 429 -18.79 -16.58 11.25
N GLY A 430 -17.69 -16.38 10.53
CA GLY A 430 -16.70 -15.35 10.83
C GLY A 430 -15.78 -15.74 11.99
N GLY A 431 -15.13 -14.75 12.60
CA GLY A 431 -14.09 -14.98 13.61
C GLY A 431 -14.27 -14.18 14.90
N VAL A 432 -13.81 -14.78 16.00
CA VAL A 432 -13.84 -14.19 17.34
C VAL A 432 -12.59 -14.57 18.15
N VAL A 433 -12.10 -13.62 18.94
CA VAL A 433 -11.12 -13.90 20.01
C VAL A 433 -11.85 -14.00 21.35
N SER A 434 -11.56 -15.07 22.10
CA SER A 434 -12.20 -15.41 23.37
C SER A 434 -11.21 -16.06 24.35
N GLY A 435 -11.55 -16.10 25.64
CA GLY A 435 -10.75 -16.76 26.68
C GLY A 435 -10.09 -15.79 27.67
N PRO A 436 -9.51 -16.31 28.77
CA PRO A 436 -8.77 -15.50 29.74
C PRO A 436 -7.40 -15.08 29.16
N PRO A 437 -6.72 -14.06 29.72
CA PRO A 437 -5.49 -13.50 29.13
C PRO A 437 -4.36 -14.52 28.98
N TRP A 438 -4.30 -15.54 29.85
CA TRP A 438 -3.29 -16.61 29.81
C TRP A 438 -3.66 -17.78 28.88
N ALA A 439 -4.84 -17.76 28.26
CA ALA A 439 -5.31 -18.81 27.35
C ALA A 439 -6.28 -18.23 26.29
N LEU A 440 -5.87 -17.13 25.64
CA LEU A 440 -6.64 -16.52 24.56
C LEU A 440 -6.63 -17.42 23.31
N GLU A 441 -7.79 -17.56 22.66
CA GLU A 441 -7.98 -18.34 21.46
C GLU A 441 -8.68 -17.51 20.37
N ALA A 442 -8.14 -17.53 19.15
CA ALA A 442 -8.81 -17.05 17.94
C ALA A 442 -9.54 -18.22 17.27
N ARG A 443 -10.86 -18.11 17.13
CA ARG A 443 -11.72 -19.08 16.44
C ARG A 443 -12.35 -18.44 15.22
N SER A 444 -12.29 -19.11 14.08
CA SER A 444 -13.03 -18.71 12.88
C SER A 444 -13.76 -19.87 12.23
N VAL A 445 -14.95 -19.61 11.71
CA VAL A 445 -15.71 -20.52 10.85
C VAL A 445 -15.93 -19.84 9.51
N VAL A 446 -15.30 -20.36 8.46
CA VAL A 446 -15.42 -19.88 7.07
C VAL A 446 -15.73 -21.09 6.20
N ASP A 447 -16.75 -20.99 5.35
CA ASP A 447 -17.25 -22.11 4.53
C ASP A 447 -17.51 -23.40 5.32
N GLY A 448 -17.98 -23.26 6.56
CA GLY A 448 -18.25 -24.38 7.47
C GLY A 448 -17.00 -25.04 8.07
N VAL A 449 -15.80 -24.53 7.80
CA VAL A 449 -14.54 -25.04 8.37
C VAL A 449 -14.15 -24.22 9.58
N GLU A 450 -14.14 -24.85 10.75
CA GLU A 450 -13.64 -24.24 11.99
C GLU A 450 -12.10 -24.30 12.06
N ARG A 451 -11.48 -23.19 12.46
CA ARG A 451 -10.04 -23.07 12.72
C ARG A 451 -9.81 -22.48 14.11
N ARG A 452 -8.77 -22.96 14.80
CA ARG A 452 -8.34 -22.50 16.13
C ARG A 452 -6.87 -22.12 16.11
N LEU A 453 -6.57 -20.90 16.54
CA LEU A 453 -5.25 -20.29 16.44
C LEU A 453 -4.92 -19.51 17.71
N SER A 454 -3.63 -19.29 17.96
CA SER A 454 -3.19 -18.24 18.87
C SER A 454 -3.56 -16.88 18.26
N PRO A 455 -4.23 -15.99 19.00
CA PRO A 455 -4.55 -14.65 18.50
C PRO A 455 -3.38 -13.66 18.64
N VAL A 456 -2.22 -14.12 19.10
CA VAL A 456 -1.05 -13.28 19.35
C VAL A 456 -0.26 -13.10 18.05
N CYS A 457 -0.24 -11.87 17.55
CA CYS A 457 0.54 -11.51 16.36
C CYS A 457 2.05 -11.73 16.62
N PRO A 458 2.77 -12.46 15.75
CA PRO A 458 4.18 -12.82 15.93
C PRO A 458 5.16 -11.67 15.68
N HIS A 459 4.66 -10.47 15.36
CA HIS A 459 5.46 -9.25 15.24
C HIS A 459 5.82 -8.69 16.63
N LEU A 460 4.87 -8.03 17.30
CA LEU A 460 5.07 -7.40 18.61
C LEU A 460 3.98 -7.75 19.63
N GLY A 461 3.35 -8.92 19.50
CA GLY A 461 2.46 -9.49 20.52
C GLY A 461 1.06 -8.86 20.60
N GLY A 462 0.64 -8.13 19.57
CA GLY A 462 -0.73 -7.59 19.49
C GLY A 462 -1.78 -8.69 19.32
N ILE A 463 -2.93 -8.54 19.98
CA ILE A 463 -4.06 -9.46 19.81
C ILE A 463 -4.83 -9.09 18.55
N VAL A 464 -4.99 -10.04 17.63
CA VAL A 464 -5.69 -9.82 16.35
C VAL A 464 -7.20 -9.67 16.55
N ASN A 465 -7.83 -8.91 15.65
CA ASN A 465 -9.28 -8.77 15.54
C ASN A 465 -9.75 -9.37 14.20
N TRP A 466 -11.03 -9.76 14.11
CA TRP A 466 -11.60 -10.28 12.88
C TRP A 466 -12.11 -9.16 11.98
N ASN A 467 -11.74 -9.19 10.70
CA ASN A 467 -12.32 -8.38 9.64
C ASN A 467 -13.36 -9.21 8.90
N ASP A 468 -14.64 -8.86 9.04
CA ASP A 468 -15.78 -9.59 8.47
C ASP A 468 -15.98 -9.37 6.97
N SER A 469 -15.32 -8.36 6.38
CA SER A 469 -15.44 -8.04 4.95
C SER A 469 -14.40 -8.72 4.08
N ASP A 470 -13.23 -9.03 4.66
CA ASP A 470 -12.13 -9.74 3.99
C ASP A 470 -11.89 -11.15 4.55
N GLU A 471 -12.65 -11.53 5.58
CA GLU A 471 -12.50 -12.80 6.31
C GLU A 471 -11.05 -13.04 6.76
N SER A 472 -10.49 -12.08 7.50
CA SER A 472 -9.09 -12.11 7.88
C SER A 472 -8.88 -11.67 9.32
N TRP A 473 -7.84 -12.22 9.96
CA TRP A 473 -7.34 -11.73 11.24
C TRP A 473 -6.41 -10.54 11.03
N GLU A 474 -6.62 -9.45 11.77
CA GLU A 474 -5.89 -8.21 11.60
C GLU A 474 -5.32 -7.72 12.93
N CYS A 475 -4.02 -7.44 12.97
CA CYS A 475 -3.36 -6.87 14.13
C CYS A 475 -3.63 -5.35 14.20
N PRO A 476 -4.32 -4.84 15.24
CA PRO A 476 -4.68 -3.42 15.36
C PRO A 476 -3.49 -2.49 15.66
N LEU A 477 -2.30 -3.07 15.91
CA LEU A 477 -1.12 -2.31 16.29
C LEU A 477 -0.38 -1.79 15.05
N HIS A 478 0.14 -2.71 14.23
CA HIS A 478 1.01 -2.37 13.09
C HIS A 478 0.50 -2.93 11.75
N GLY A 479 -0.71 -3.51 11.73
CA GLY A 479 -1.41 -3.83 10.49
C GLY A 479 -1.03 -5.17 9.84
N SER A 480 -0.40 -6.10 10.58
CA SER A 480 -0.22 -7.45 10.06
C SER A 480 -1.57 -8.14 9.86
N ARG A 481 -1.70 -8.88 8.76
CA ARG A 481 -2.94 -9.57 8.38
C ARG A 481 -2.69 -11.05 8.15
N PHE A 482 -3.66 -11.88 8.51
CA PHE A 482 -3.59 -13.33 8.39
C PHE A 482 -4.92 -13.88 7.86
N ALA A 483 -4.83 -14.94 7.05
CA ALA A 483 -5.97 -15.70 6.55
C ALA A 483 -6.71 -16.38 7.72
N PRO A 484 -7.93 -16.90 7.51
CA PRO A 484 -8.70 -17.57 8.57
C PRO A 484 -7.91 -18.69 9.28
N ASP A 485 -6.98 -19.33 8.58
CA ASP A 485 -6.14 -20.41 9.10
C ASP A 485 -4.77 -19.99 9.66
N GLY A 486 -4.58 -18.69 9.81
CA GLY A 486 -3.39 -18.09 10.40
C GLY A 486 -2.25 -17.84 9.41
N THR A 487 -2.38 -18.24 8.14
CA THR A 487 -1.37 -17.94 7.13
C THR A 487 -1.20 -16.43 6.96
N LEU A 488 0.04 -15.95 7.02
CA LEU A 488 0.37 -14.54 6.88
C LEU A 488 -0.01 -14.03 5.48
N LEU A 489 -0.83 -12.97 5.44
CA LEU A 489 -1.24 -12.27 4.22
C LEU A 489 -0.43 -11.00 4.00
N GLU A 490 -0.15 -10.24 5.07
CA GLU A 490 0.52 -8.94 4.96
C GLU A 490 1.29 -8.58 6.23
N GLY A 491 2.44 -7.93 6.06
CA GLY A 491 3.38 -7.59 7.13
C GLY A 491 2.92 -6.42 8.03
N PRO A 492 3.73 -6.06 9.05
CA PRO A 492 5.17 -6.34 9.17
C PRO A 492 5.56 -7.71 9.73
N ALA A 493 4.61 -8.51 10.25
CA ALA A 493 4.89 -9.89 10.63
C ALA A 493 5.51 -10.68 9.46
N THR A 494 6.42 -11.61 9.77
CA THR A 494 7.12 -12.46 8.79
C THR A 494 6.81 -13.95 8.96
N ARG A 495 5.95 -14.28 9.91
CA ARG A 495 5.52 -15.64 10.25
C ARG A 495 4.01 -15.69 10.39
N ASP A 496 3.46 -16.89 10.21
CA ASP A 496 2.04 -17.21 10.41
C ASP A 496 1.65 -17.10 11.90
N LEU A 497 0.35 -17.02 12.18
CA LEU A 497 -0.17 -17.26 13.53
C LEU A 497 0.06 -18.72 13.93
N THR A 498 0.41 -18.94 15.20
CA THR A 498 0.59 -20.29 15.74
C THR A 498 -0.74 -21.04 15.75
N ARG A 499 -0.78 -22.21 15.14
CA ARG A 499 -1.94 -23.12 15.16
C ARG A 499 -1.98 -23.88 16.49
N TYR A 500 -3.15 -24.03 17.08
CA TYR A 500 -3.34 -25.00 18.17
C TYR A 500 -3.48 -26.38 17.53
N LEU A 501 -2.64 -27.32 17.96
CA LEU A 501 -2.69 -28.73 17.54
C LEU A 501 -3.91 -29.44 18.12
#